data_AF-A0A962TZ75-F1
#
_entry.id   AF-A0A962TZ75-F1
#
_cell.length_a   1.000
_cell.length_b   1.000
_cell.length_c   1.000
_cell.angle_alpha   90.00
_cell.angle_beta   90.00
_cell.angle_gamma   90.00
#
_symmetry.space_group_name_H-M   'P 1'
#
loop_
_entity.id
_entity.type
_entity.pdbx_description
1 polymer ?
#
loop_
_entity_poly.entity_id
_entity_poly.type
_entity_poly.pdbx_seq_one_letter_code
_entity_poly.pdbx_strand_id
1 'polypeptide(L)'
;GYAPPPQLLEELGLEPRSVNDNALSQSGYSTPYLQLMQKAIDVHRITDQNQPLKKELEAWFIEQTINGEAISANDASYMASFVRSPKSRKGGGRKY
;
A
#
# COMPACT_ATOMS: atom_id res chain seq x y z
N GLY A 1 7.99 15.64 -22.53
CA GLY A 1 7.65 17.01 -22.13
C GLY A 1 8.90 17.61 -21.53
N TYR A 2 9.35 18.75 -22.05
CA TYR A 2 10.53 19.45 -21.53
C TYR A 2 10.11 20.23 -20.29
N ALA A 3 10.83 20.09 -19.18
CA ALA A 3 10.60 20.95 -18.02
C ALA A 3 11.04 22.38 -18.38
N PRO A 4 10.26 23.41 -18.05
CA PRO A 4 10.62 24.79 -18.35
C PRO A 4 11.94 25.16 -17.65
N PRO A 5 12.75 26.05 -18.26
CA PRO A 5 14.01 26.49 -17.69
C PRO A 5 13.79 27.25 -16.37
N PRO A 6 14.70 27.15 -15.39
CA PRO A 6 14.53 27.72 -14.05
C PRO A 6 14.23 29.22 -14.04
N GLN A 7 14.79 29.96 -15.02
CA GLN A 7 14.59 31.40 -15.15
C GLN A 7 13.13 31.76 -15.41
N LEU A 8 12.40 30.90 -16.13
CA LEU A 8 10.98 31.13 -16.46
C LEU A 8 10.07 30.88 -15.25
N LEU A 9 10.47 30.01 -14.32
CA LEU A 9 9.74 29.78 -13.08
C LEU A 9 9.80 31.00 -12.15
N GLU A 10 10.97 31.65 -12.10
CA GLU A 10 11.22 32.85 -11.32
C GLU A 10 10.47 34.07 -11.86
N GLU A 11 10.43 34.26 -13.18
CA GLU A 11 9.62 35.32 -13.81
C GLU A 11 8.11 35.17 -13.55
N LEU A 12 7.62 33.94 -13.42
CA LEU A 12 6.21 33.65 -13.12
C LEU A 12 5.89 33.72 -11.62
N GLY A 13 6.87 33.98 -10.74
CA GLY A 13 6.69 33.90 -9.29
C GLY A 13 6.28 32.51 -8.81
N LEU A 14 6.59 31.47 -9.59
CA LEU A 14 6.28 30.09 -9.28
C LEU A 14 7.51 29.46 -8.62
N GLU A 15 7.53 29.45 -7.29
CA GLU A 15 8.53 28.69 -6.55
C GLU A 15 8.50 27.22 -7.02
N PRO A 16 9.67 26.56 -7.22
CA PRO A 16 9.70 25.14 -7.49
C PRO A 16 8.97 24.46 -6.35
N ARG A 17 7.82 23.84 -6.65
CA ARG A 17 7.04 23.11 -5.65
C ARG A 17 7.96 22.06 -5.05
N SER A 18 8.51 22.36 -3.87
CA SER A 18 9.22 21.39 -3.08
C SER A 18 8.23 20.25 -2.89
N VAL A 19 8.49 19.15 -3.59
CA VAL A 19 7.80 17.91 -3.31
C VAL A 19 8.36 17.52 -1.96
N ASN A 20 7.73 18.00 -0.91
CA ASN A 20 8.03 17.57 0.44
C ASN A 20 7.80 16.05 0.42
N ASP A 21 8.87 15.26 0.38
CA ASP A 21 8.79 13.80 0.62
C ASP A 21 8.21 13.51 2.03
N ASN A 22 8.16 14.54 2.88
CA ASN A 22 7.46 14.57 4.17
C ASN A 22 5.93 14.85 4.08
N ALA A 23 5.32 14.92 2.90
CA ALA A 23 3.86 15.01 2.79
C ALA A 23 3.14 13.76 3.33
N LEU A 24 3.88 12.68 3.63
CA LEU A 24 3.38 11.49 4.33
C LEU A 24 3.21 11.68 5.84
N SER A 25 3.70 12.78 6.43
CA SER A 25 3.61 13.05 7.88
C SER A 25 2.59 14.14 8.25
N GLN A 26 1.63 14.43 7.39
CA GLN A 26 0.34 14.95 7.85
C GLN A 26 -0.44 13.71 8.28
N SER A 27 -0.87 13.62 9.55
CA SER A 27 -1.78 12.58 10.01
C SER A 27 -3.16 12.78 9.38
N GLY A 28 -3.24 12.59 8.07
CA GLY A 28 -4.47 12.58 7.29
C GLY A 28 -5.31 11.39 7.69
N TYR A 29 -6.61 11.50 7.43
CA TYR A 29 -7.52 10.38 7.60
C TYR A 29 -7.02 9.15 6.83
N SER A 30 -6.83 8.04 7.54
CA SER A 30 -6.56 6.72 6.97
C SER A 30 -7.72 5.80 7.33
N THR A 31 -8.23 5.05 6.35
CA THR A 31 -9.32 4.11 6.63
C THR A 31 -8.80 2.96 7.50
N PRO A 32 -9.65 2.35 8.34
CA PRO A 32 -9.25 1.19 9.12
C PRO A 32 -8.71 0.04 8.26
N TYR A 33 -9.23 -0.11 7.03
CA TYR A 33 -8.73 -1.09 6.07
C TYR A 33 -7.28 -0.80 5.62
N LEU A 34 -6.94 0.46 5.33
CA LEU A 34 -5.57 0.83 4.97
C LEU A 34 -4.61 0.61 6.14
N GLN A 35 -5.02 0.98 7.35
CA GLN A 35 -4.23 0.74 8.57
C GLN A 35 -3.99 -0.75 8.80
N LEU A 36 -5.02 -1.57 8.60
CA LEU A 36 -4.90 -3.02 8.77
C LEU A 36 -4.03 -3.67 7.69
N MET A 37 -4.14 -3.21 6.44
CA MET A 37 -3.26 -3.66 5.35
C MET A 37 -1.80 -3.29 5.62
N GLN A 38 -1.54 -2.10 6.16
CA GLN A 38 -0.19 -1.72 6.58
C GLN A 38 0.32 -2.62 7.71
N LYS A 39 -0.51 -2.88 8.73
CA LYS A 39 -0.19 -3.83 9.81
C LYS A 39 0.14 -5.23 9.25
N ALA A 40 -0.57 -5.69 8.23
CA ALA A 40 -0.31 -6.98 7.60
C ALA A 40 1.06 -7.02 6.90
N ILE A 41 1.44 -5.93 6.22
CA ILE A 41 2.76 -5.76 5.60
C ILE A 41 3.85 -5.88 6.67
N ASP A 42 3.68 -5.22 7.82
CA ASP A 42 4.66 -5.22 8.90
C ASP A 42 4.77 -6.60 9.58
N VAL A 43 3.62 -7.23 9.90
CA VAL A 43 3.55 -8.53 10.58
C VAL A 43 4.13 -9.66 9.72
N HIS A 44 3.74 -9.72 8.44
CA HIS A 44 4.23 -10.75 7.53
C HIS A 44 5.56 -10.37 6.85
N ARG A 45 6.11 -9.19 7.17
CA ARG A 45 7.33 -8.63 6.58
C ARG A 45 7.29 -8.68 5.05
N ILE A 46 6.18 -8.23 4.47
CA ILE A 46 5.97 -8.29 3.02
C ILE A 46 6.98 -7.37 2.35
N THR A 47 7.81 -7.94 1.49
CA THR A 47 8.79 -7.22 0.68
C THR A 47 8.77 -7.76 -0.74
N ASP A 48 9.52 -7.19 -1.68
CA ASP A 48 9.63 -7.74 -3.03
C ASP A 48 10.17 -9.18 -3.04
N GLN A 49 10.99 -9.54 -2.05
CA GLN A 49 11.61 -10.86 -1.88
C GLN A 49 10.78 -11.79 -1.00
N ASN A 50 9.88 -11.25 -0.17
CA ASN A 50 9.00 -12.02 0.71
C ASN A 50 7.53 -11.73 0.39
N GLN A 51 6.91 -12.66 -0.34
CA GLN A 51 5.55 -12.53 -0.83
C GLN A 51 4.71 -13.72 -0.32
N PRO A 52 4.07 -13.59 0.87
CA PRO A 52 3.25 -14.65 1.45
C PRO A 52 2.17 -15.14 0.49
N LEU A 53 1.70 -16.37 0.73
CA LEU A 53 0.59 -16.91 -0.05
C LEU A 53 -0.69 -16.11 0.24
N LYS A 54 -1.52 -15.93 -0.79
CA LYS A 54 -2.81 -15.25 -0.63
C LYS A 54 -3.65 -15.87 0.49
N LYS A 55 -3.73 -17.20 0.53
CA LYS A 55 -4.49 -17.95 1.54
C LYS A 55 -3.99 -17.74 2.97
N GLU A 56 -2.70 -17.54 3.16
CA GLU A 56 -2.11 -17.26 4.47
C GLU A 56 -2.55 -15.88 4.97
N LEU A 57 -2.51 -14.88 4.07
CA LEU A 57 -2.98 -13.53 4.39
C LEU A 57 -4.50 -13.49 4.59
N GLU A 58 -5.26 -14.22 3.77
CA GLU A 58 -6.72 -14.34 3.95
C GLU A 58 -7.07 -14.89 5.34
N ALA A 59 -6.42 -15.97 5.76
CA ALA A 59 -6.60 -16.53 7.10
C ALA A 59 -6.26 -15.50 8.19
N TRP A 60 -5.14 -14.79 8.04
CA TRP A 60 -4.74 -13.77 8.98
C TRP A 60 -5.75 -12.62 9.09
N PHE A 61 -6.26 -12.12 7.96
CA PHE A 61 -7.25 -11.03 7.94
C PHE A 61 -8.58 -11.43 8.57
N ILE A 62 -9.04 -12.68 8.39
CA ILE A 62 -10.28 -13.18 9.00
C ILE A 62 -10.22 -13.18 10.54
N GLU A 63 -9.02 -13.35 11.10
CA GLU A 63 -8.80 -13.31 12.55
C GLU A 63 -8.75 -11.88 13.13
N GLN A 64 -8.74 -10.85 12.27
CA GLN A 64 -8.71 -9.45 12.71
C GLN A 64 -10.13 -8.88 12.85
N THR A 65 -10.22 -7.78 13.60
CA THR A 65 -11.44 -6.98 13.72
C THR A 65 -11.17 -5.52 13.37
N ILE A 66 -12.14 -4.86 12.74
CA ILE A 66 -12.15 -3.42 12.49
C ILE A 66 -13.27 -2.81 13.31
N ASN A 67 -12.96 -1.88 14.22
CA ASN A 67 -13.95 -1.23 15.09
C ASN A 67 -14.85 -2.22 15.88
N GLY A 68 -14.34 -3.41 16.21
CA GLY A 68 -15.08 -4.46 16.90
C GLY A 68 -15.88 -5.40 15.98
N GLU A 69 -15.89 -5.17 14.67
CA GLU A 69 -16.55 -6.03 13.69
C GLU A 69 -15.56 -7.01 13.06
N ALA A 70 -16.00 -8.26 12.88
CA ALA A 70 -15.22 -9.29 12.21
C ALA A 70 -15.13 -9.00 10.70
N ILE A 71 -14.00 -9.37 10.10
CA ILE A 71 -13.74 -9.14 8.69
C ILE A 71 -14.39 -10.25 7.85
N SER A 72 -15.12 -9.86 6.80
CA SER A 72 -15.72 -10.82 5.88
C SER A 72 -14.66 -11.55 5.06
N ALA A 73 -14.97 -12.77 4.61
CA ALA A 73 -14.07 -13.52 3.72
C ALA A 73 -13.76 -12.79 2.41
N ASN A 74 -14.71 -11.99 1.91
CA ASN A 74 -14.51 -11.18 0.71
C ASN A 74 -13.52 -10.04 0.96
N ASP A 75 -13.67 -9.30 2.06
CA ASP A 75 -12.77 -8.21 2.41
C ASP A 75 -11.36 -8.73 2.68
N ALA A 76 -11.24 -9.86 3.38
CA ALA A 76 -9.97 -10.56 3.57
C ALA A 76 -9.30 -10.93 2.25
N SER A 77 -10.06 -11.48 1.29
CA SER A 77 -9.57 -11.82 -0.06
C SER A 77 -9.10 -10.59 -0.84
N TYR A 78 -9.82 -9.47 -0.75
CA TYR A 78 -9.43 -8.22 -1.40
C TYR A 78 -8.16 -7.65 -0.76
N MET A 79 -8.11 -7.52 0.56
CA MET A 79 -6.93 -7.01 1.27
C MET A 79 -5.69 -7.87 1.04
N ALA A 80 -5.81 -9.20 1.13
CA ALA A 80 -4.74 -10.14 0.81
C ALA A 80 -4.23 -9.98 -0.62
N SER A 81 -5.11 -9.63 -1.56
CA SER A 81 -4.69 -9.26 -2.90
C SER A 81 -3.90 -7.95 -2.84
N PHE A 82 -4.46 -6.89 -2.27
CA PHE A 82 -3.90 -5.54 -2.30
C PHE A 82 -2.51 -5.40 -1.67
N VAL A 83 -2.22 -6.12 -0.58
CA VAL A 83 -0.90 -6.05 0.08
C VAL A 83 0.21 -6.79 -0.68
N ARG A 84 -0.13 -7.71 -1.58
CA ARG A 84 0.84 -8.45 -2.39
C ARG A 84 1.20 -7.68 -3.65
N SER A 85 2.41 -7.86 -4.15
CA SER A 85 2.83 -7.23 -5.41
C SER A 85 1.94 -7.69 -6.58
N PRO A 86 1.66 -6.84 -7.58
CA PRO A 86 0.88 -7.24 -8.75
C PRO A 86 1.48 -8.45 -9.50
N LYS A 87 2.81 -8.59 -9.49
CA LYS A 87 3.51 -9.75 -10.08
C LYS A 87 3.15 -11.05 -9.34
N SER A 88 3.07 -11.02 -8.01
CA SER A 88 2.68 -12.15 -7.17
C SER A 88 1.19 -12.54 -7.30
N ARG A 89 0.36 -11.70 -7.92
CA ARG A 89 -1.07 -11.97 -8.16
C ARG A 89 -1.35 -12.71 -9.47
N LYS A 90 -0.49 -12.56 -10.49
CA LYS A 90 -0.75 -13.08 -11.85
C LYS A 90 -0.64 -14.61 -12.00
N GLY A 91 -0.07 -15.32 -11.02
CA GLY A 91 -0.07 -16.78 -10.96
C GLY A 91 0.87 -17.45 -11.98
N GLY A 92 1.77 -18.30 -11.49
CA GLY A 92 2.63 -19.12 -12.32
C GLY A 92 3.66 -19.90 -11.52
N GLY A 93 3.20 -20.83 -10.67
CA GLY A 93 3.99 -21.94 -10.13
C GLY A 93 5.01 -21.60 -9.04
N ARG A 94 4.81 -22.12 -7.83
CA ARG A 94 5.96 -22.67 -7.09
C ARG A 94 6.58 -23.70 -8.04
N LYS A 95 7.81 -23.46 -8.50
CA LYS A 95 8.63 -24.57 -8.98
C LYS A 95 9.06 -25.30 -7.70
N TYR A 96 8.50 -26.49 -7.51
CA TYR A 96 9.04 -27.47 -6.58
C TYR A 96 10.50 -27.76 -6.94
#